data_AF-A0A966RB85-F1
#
_entry.id   AF-A0A966RB85-F1
#
_cell.length_a   1.000
_cell.length_b   1.000
_cell.length_c   1.000
_cell.angle_alpha   90.00
_cell.angle_beta   90.00
_cell.angle_gamma   90.00
#
_symmetry.space_group_name_H-M   'P 1'
#
loop_
_entity.id
_entity.type
_entity.pdbx_description
1 polymer ?
#
loop_
_entity_poly.entity_id
_entity_poly.type
_entity_poly.pdbx_seq_one_letter_code
_entity_poly.pdbx_strand_id
1 'polypeptide(L)'
;MVSCASWERRERVILVGDCRVRMAELESESVDAIVTDPPYELGFMGKSWDASGIAYDLEVWRQALRVLKPGGHLLAFSGSRTYHRMVVAIEDAGFEIRDQIMWLYGSGFPKSHDVSKAIDREAGAERESVSLLPYSGREGWKSVHGNTREQRNVSNA
;
A
#
# COMPACT_ATOMS: atom_id res chain seq x y z
N MET A 1 22.69 -3.93 -36.50
CA MET A 1 22.08 -5.28 -36.45
C MET A 1 21.79 -5.56 -34.98
N VAL A 2 20.56 -5.34 -34.51
CA VAL A 2 20.20 -5.62 -33.11
C VAL A 2 19.96 -7.12 -33.02
N SER A 3 20.87 -7.86 -32.38
CA SER A 3 20.67 -9.29 -32.17
C SER A 3 19.46 -9.46 -31.26
N CYS A 4 18.48 -10.24 -31.73
CA CYS A 4 17.38 -10.72 -30.91
C CYS A 4 17.99 -11.52 -29.75
N ALA A 5 17.99 -10.94 -28.55
CA ALA A 5 18.47 -11.63 -27.36
C ALA A 5 17.58 -12.85 -27.11
N SER A 6 18.20 -14.03 -27.07
CA SER A 6 17.55 -15.26 -26.62
C SER A 6 17.13 -15.09 -25.17
N TRP A 7 15.84 -15.26 -24.89
CA TRP A 7 15.30 -15.19 -23.53
C TRP A 7 15.67 -16.46 -22.78
N GLU A 8 16.74 -16.40 -21.99
CA GLU A 8 17.09 -17.47 -21.06
C GLU A 8 16.21 -17.37 -19.81
N ARG A 9 15.59 -18.48 -19.41
CA ARG A 9 14.71 -18.53 -18.25
C ARG A 9 15.56 -18.33 -16.99
N ARG A 10 15.56 -17.11 -16.44
CA ARG A 10 16.24 -16.84 -15.17
C ARG A 10 15.57 -17.57 -14.01
N GLU A 11 16.40 -18.04 -13.09
CA GLU A 11 16.01 -18.71 -11.86
C GLU A 11 15.20 -17.75 -10.96
N ARG A 12 14.18 -18.26 -10.27
CA ARG A 12 13.35 -17.48 -9.34
C ARG A 12 13.93 -17.62 -7.94
N VAL A 13 14.36 -16.50 -7.36
CA VAL A 13 15.01 -16.46 -6.04
C VAL A 13 14.12 -15.70 -5.05
N ILE A 14 13.94 -16.26 -3.85
CA ILE A 14 13.30 -15.59 -2.72
C ILE A 14 14.36 -15.36 -1.65
N LEU A 15 14.64 -14.10 -1.36
CA LEU A 15 15.56 -13.70 -0.30
C LEU A 15 14.76 -13.38 0.96
N VAL A 16 14.82 -14.27 1.96
CA VAL A 16 14.12 -14.05 3.24
C VAL A 16 14.97 -13.14 4.13
N GLY A 17 14.43 -12.00 4.54
CA GLY A 17 15.11 -11.08 5.47
C GLY A 17 14.61 -9.63 5.38
N ASP A 18 15.22 -8.76 6.17
CA ASP A 18 15.05 -7.30 6.04
C ASP A 18 15.61 -6.84 4.69
N CYS A 19 14.83 -6.06 3.94
CA CYS A 19 15.24 -5.67 2.60
C CYS A 19 16.48 -4.77 2.58
N ARG A 20 16.78 -4.02 3.65
CA ARG A 20 18.03 -3.24 3.77
C ARG A 20 19.25 -4.14 3.76
N VAL A 21 19.14 -5.28 4.45
CA VAL A 21 20.22 -6.29 4.53
C VAL A 21 20.31 -7.04 3.21
N ARG A 22 19.20 -7.57 2.70
CA ARG A 22 19.17 -8.37 1.47
C ARG A 22 19.55 -7.57 0.22
N MET A 23 19.17 -6.31 0.13
CA MET A 23 19.53 -5.45 -1.00
C MET A 23 21.02 -5.06 -0.98
N ALA A 24 21.63 -4.94 0.20
CA ALA A 24 23.07 -4.69 0.33
C ALA A 24 23.91 -5.88 -0.18
N GLU A 25 23.37 -7.10 -0.18
CA GLU A 25 24.03 -8.31 -0.71
C GLU A 25 24.02 -8.36 -2.25
N LEU A 26 23.17 -7.58 -2.90
CA LEU A 26 23.08 -7.54 -4.37
C LEU A 26 24.19 -6.69 -4.97
N GLU A 27 24.75 -7.15 -6.09
CA GLU A 27 25.73 -6.40 -6.88
C GLU A 27 25.12 -5.10 -7.43
N SER A 28 25.95 -4.08 -7.61
CA SER A 28 25.53 -2.84 -8.27
C SER A 28 25.15 -3.11 -9.72
N GLU A 29 24.22 -2.34 -10.27
CA GLU A 29 23.81 -2.44 -11.68
C GLU A 29 23.42 -3.87 -12.11
N SER A 30 22.80 -4.64 -11.22
CA SER A 30 22.45 -6.05 -11.44
C SER A 30 20.97 -6.26 -11.76
N VAL A 31 20.10 -5.30 -11.42
CA VAL A 31 18.64 -5.37 -11.55
C VAL A 31 18.16 -4.49 -12.70
N ASP A 32 17.29 -5.05 -13.55
CA ASP A 32 16.73 -4.33 -14.71
C ASP A 32 15.55 -3.41 -14.33
N ALA A 33 14.75 -3.79 -13.33
CA ALA A 33 13.63 -3.00 -12.82
C ALA A 33 13.30 -3.37 -11.37
N ILE A 34 12.80 -2.40 -10.60
CA ILE A 34 12.29 -2.61 -9.24
C ILE A 34 10.80 -2.30 -9.23
N VAL A 35 9.99 -3.21 -8.68
CA VAL A 35 8.57 -2.99 -8.37
C VAL A 35 8.38 -3.28 -6.90
N THR A 36 7.95 -2.28 -6.13
CA THR A 36 7.92 -2.37 -4.67
C THR A 36 6.67 -1.77 -4.05
N ASP A 37 6.17 -2.43 -3.00
CA ASP A 37 5.06 -2.00 -2.18
C ASP A 37 5.54 -1.85 -0.73
N PRO A 38 6.28 -0.77 -0.41
CA PRO A 38 6.81 -0.57 0.94
C PRO A 38 5.68 -0.28 1.93
N PRO A 39 5.89 -0.47 3.25
CA PRO A 39 5.06 0.13 4.28
C PRO A 39 4.70 1.60 3.98
N TYR A 40 3.41 1.96 4.06
CA TYR A 40 2.91 3.31 3.74
C TYR A 40 2.97 4.27 4.91
N GLU A 41 3.43 3.78 6.07
CA GLU A 41 3.59 4.55 7.29
C GLU A 41 2.26 5.12 7.79
N LEU A 42 1.17 4.35 7.62
CA LEU A 42 -0.17 4.71 8.06
C LEU A 42 -0.54 4.11 9.42
N GLY A 43 0.30 3.21 9.95
CA GLY A 43 -0.02 2.40 11.11
C GLY A 43 -1.26 1.53 10.84
N PHE A 44 -1.38 0.98 9.63
CA PHE A 44 -2.56 0.27 9.16
C PHE A 44 -3.05 -0.76 10.18
N MET A 45 -4.28 -0.56 10.68
CA MET A 45 -4.91 -1.40 11.72
C MET A 45 -4.07 -1.54 13.01
N GLY A 46 -3.28 -0.52 13.37
CA GLY A 46 -2.40 -0.53 14.53
C GLY A 46 -1.24 -1.51 14.40
N LYS A 47 -0.92 -1.98 13.18
CA LYS A 47 0.19 -2.89 12.94
C LYS A 47 1.49 -2.10 12.78
N SER A 48 2.50 -2.48 13.57
CA SER A 48 3.80 -1.79 13.62
C SER A 48 4.64 -1.93 12.34
N TRP A 49 4.39 -2.96 11.52
CA TRP A 49 5.10 -3.12 10.25
C TRP A 49 4.78 -1.98 9.28
N ASP A 50 3.59 -1.38 9.37
CA ASP A 50 3.17 -0.22 8.56
C ASP A 50 3.52 1.12 9.25
N ALA A 51 4.61 1.13 10.02
CA ALA A 51 5.15 2.27 10.73
C ALA A 51 6.69 2.15 10.86
N SER A 52 7.32 1.50 9.88
CA SER A 52 8.75 1.15 9.90
C SER A 52 9.70 2.32 9.60
N GLY A 53 9.19 3.41 9.03
CA GLY A 53 9.94 4.54 8.47
C GLY A 53 10.60 4.27 7.12
N ILE A 54 10.52 3.05 6.58
CA ILE A 54 11.36 2.62 5.46
C ILE A 54 11.03 3.34 4.16
N ALA A 55 9.77 3.71 3.93
CA ALA A 55 9.37 4.45 2.74
C ALA A 55 9.98 5.87 2.69
N TYR A 56 10.39 6.41 3.83
CA TYR A 56 11.00 7.75 3.93
C TYR A 56 12.51 7.69 4.17
N ASP A 57 13.08 6.48 4.19
CA ASP A 57 14.50 6.28 4.42
C ASP A 57 15.29 6.49 3.12
N LEU A 58 16.04 7.59 3.07
CA LEU A 58 16.89 7.96 1.94
C LEU A 58 17.90 6.86 1.58
N GLU A 59 18.45 6.14 2.56
CA GLU A 59 19.49 5.15 2.29
C GLU A 59 18.91 3.92 1.58
N VAL A 60 17.67 3.55 1.89
CA VAL A 60 16.97 2.47 1.19
C VAL A 60 16.85 2.78 -0.29
N TRP A 61 16.47 4.00 -0.63
CA TRP A 61 16.33 4.42 -2.03
C TRP A 61 17.67 4.57 -2.73
N ARG A 62 18.74 4.99 -2.03
CA ARG A 62 20.11 4.98 -2.58
C ARG A 62 20.58 3.56 -2.90
N GLN A 63 20.31 2.59 -2.02
CA GLN A 63 20.60 1.19 -2.30
C GLN A 63 19.78 0.66 -3.49
N ALA A 64 18.51 1.06 -3.61
CA ALA A 64 17.66 0.71 -4.75
C ALA A 64 18.22 1.28 -6.07
N LEU A 65 18.71 2.53 -6.06
CA LEU A 65 19.36 3.13 -7.23
C LEU A 65 20.67 2.42 -7.59
N ARG A 66 21.48 2.05 -6.58
CA ARG A 66 22.76 1.34 -6.78
C ARG A 66 22.59 0.00 -7.50
N VAL A 67 21.58 -0.79 -7.13
CA VAL A 67 21.37 -2.12 -7.73
C VAL A 67 20.72 -2.04 -9.11
N LEU A 68 20.07 -0.93 -9.45
CA LEU A 68 19.50 -0.72 -10.78
C LEU A 68 20.59 -0.50 -11.82
N LYS A 69 20.43 -1.13 -12.98
CA LYS A 69 21.24 -0.82 -14.16
C LYS A 69 20.99 0.62 -14.64
N PRO A 70 21.95 1.24 -15.33
CA PRO A 70 21.70 2.50 -16.04
C PRO A 70 20.48 2.38 -16.97
N GLY A 71 19.49 3.27 -16.79
CA GLY A 71 18.21 3.24 -17.51
C GLY A 71 17.14 2.29 -16.95
N GLY A 72 17.43 1.58 -15.86
CA GLY A 72 16.45 0.79 -15.12
C GLY A 72 15.37 1.67 -14.47
N HIS A 73 14.21 1.09 -14.21
CA HIS A 73 13.05 1.82 -13.68
C HIS A 73 12.63 1.30 -12.30
N LEU A 74 12.17 2.22 -11.46
CA LEU A 74 11.51 1.96 -10.18
C LEU A 74 10.02 2.28 -10.30
N LEU A 75 9.17 1.33 -9.92
CA LEU A 75 7.75 1.54 -9.67
C LEU A 75 7.46 1.27 -8.19
N ALA A 76 7.12 2.31 -7.44
CA ALA A 76 6.83 2.22 -6.01
C ALA A 76 5.36 2.54 -5.72
N PHE A 77 4.69 1.69 -4.95
CA PHE A 77 3.33 1.90 -4.47
C PHE A 77 3.33 2.74 -3.18
N SER A 78 2.25 3.48 -2.95
CA SER A 78 2.13 4.31 -1.75
C SER A 78 0.68 4.66 -1.40
N GLY A 79 0.49 5.15 -0.17
CA GLY A 79 -0.78 5.69 0.31
C GLY A 79 -1.08 7.07 -0.26
N SER A 80 -2.35 7.33 -0.60
CA SER A 80 -2.79 8.58 -1.24
C SER A 80 -2.50 9.86 -0.43
N ARG A 81 -2.33 9.74 0.90
CA ARG A 81 -2.06 10.89 1.79
C ARG A 81 -0.58 11.08 2.07
N THR A 82 0.23 10.03 1.94
CA THR A 82 1.62 10.01 2.39
C THR A 82 2.62 9.89 1.24
N TYR A 83 2.17 9.57 0.03
CA TYR A 83 3.04 9.32 -1.13
C TYR A 83 4.07 10.40 -1.39
N HIS A 84 3.70 11.68 -1.23
CA HIS A 84 4.57 12.82 -1.49
C HIS A 84 5.88 12.76 -0.68
N ARG A 85 5.86 12.22 0.56
CA ARG A 85 7.07 12.06 1.38
C ARG A 85 8.00 10.99 0.84
N MET A 86 7.43 9.90 0.34
CA MET A 86 8.18 8.82 -0.30
C MET A 86 8.79 9.31 -1.62
N VAL A 87 8.04 10.08 -2.41
CA VAL A 87 8.54 10.69 -3.66
C VAL A 87 9.74 11.60 -3.41
N VAL A 88 9.68 12.46 -2.38
CA VAL A 88 10.82 13.31 -1.98
C VAL A 88 12.05 12.46 -1.63
N ALA A 89 11.88 11.41 -0.82
CA ALA A 89 13.00 10.54 -0.46
C ALA A 89 13.61 9.80 -1.68
N ILE A 90 12.78 9.42 -2.66
CA ILE A 90 13.22 8.81 -3.91
C ILE A 90 13.98 9.83 -4.78
N GLU A 91 13.46 11.05 -4.92
CA GLU A 91 14.12 12.13 -5.66
C GLU A 91 15.47 12.49 -5.03
N ASP A 92 15.52 12.67 -3.71
CA ASP A 92 16.74 12.97 -2.95
C ASP A 92 17.80 11.85 -3.06
N ALA A 93 17.38 10.60 -3.32
CA ALA A 93 18.29 9.49 -3.57
C ALA A 93 18.98 9.57 -4.93
N GLY A 94 18.49 10.42 -5.84
CA GLY A 94 19.04 10.65 -7.18
C GLY A 94 18.20 10.09 -8.32
N PHE A 95 16.97 9.62 -8.05
CA PHE A 95 16.05 9.23 -9.11
C PHE A 95 15.44 10.44 -9.82
N GLU A 96 15.21 10.30 -11.13
CA GLU A 96 14.37 11.22 -11.89
C GLU A 96 12.91 10.79 -11.78
N ILE A 97 12.03 11.67 -11.32
CA ILE A 97 10.59 11.40 -11.25
C ILE A 97 9.98 11.51 -12.65
N ARG A 98 9.52 10.38 -13.20
CA ARG A 98 8.96 10.32 -14.56
C ARG A 98 7.47 10.58 -14.64
N ASP A 99 6.69 9.89 -13.81
CA ASP A 99 5.23 9.97 -13.85
C ASP A 99 4.63 9.52 -12.50
N GLN A 100 3.34 9.78 -12.31
CA GLN A 100 2.53 9.32 -11.19
C GLN A 100 1.32 8.54 -11.71
N ILE A 101 1.29 7.24 -11.41
CA ILE A 101 0.15 6.37 -11.74
C ILE A 101 -0.80 6.31 -10.54
N MET A 102 -2.08 6.59 -10.77
CA MET A 102 -3.10 6.55 -9.72
C MET A 102 -3.98 5.30 -9.84
N TRP A 103 -3.95 4.45 -8.82
CA TRP A 103 -4.87 3.32 -8.73
C TRP A 103 -6.25 3.77 -8.23
N LEU A 104 -7.15 4.05 -9.18
CA LEU A 104 -8.52 4.47 -8.89
C LEU A 104 -9.45 3.27 -8.78
N TYR A 105 -10.15 3.15 -7.66
CA TYR A 105 -11.13 2.10 -7.42
C TYR A 105 -12.56 2.65 -7.50
N GLY A 106 -13.40 2.08 -8.37
CA GLY A 106 -14.84 2.39 -8.45
C GLY A 106 -15.68 1.72 -7.36
N SER A 107 -15.09 0.79 -6.62
CA SER A 107 -15.72 0.00 -5.55
C SER A 107 -14.82 -0.05 -4.32
N GLY A 108 -15.38 -0.01 -3.11
CA GLY A 108 -14.58 -0.20 -1.90
C GLY A 108 -15.24 0.29 -0.62
N PHE A 109 -14.53 0.14 0.50
CA PHE A 109 -14.93 0.68 1.78
C PHE A 109 -14.65 2.20 1.82
N PRO A 110 -15.61 3.05 2.28
CA PRO A 110 -15.36 4.47 2.46
C PRO A 110 -14.11 4.68 3.33
N LYS A 111 -13.06 5.27 2.77
CA LYS A 111 -11.78 5.51 3.47
C LYS A 111 -11.84 6.71 4.44
N SER A 112 -13.04 7.18 4.72
CA SER A 112 -13.35 8.28 5.64
C SER A 112 -14.61 7.91 6.43
N HIS A 113 -14.89 8.67 7.49
CA HIS A 113 -16.11 8.53 8.26
C HIS A 113 -17.34 9.02 7.47
N ASP A 114 -18.48 8.39 7.71
CA ASP A 114 -19.77 8.86 7.23
C ASP A 114 -20.25 10.00 8.13
N VAL A 115 -20.13 11.23 7.64
CA VAL A 115 -20.44 12.46 8.40
C VAL A 115 -21.88 12.44 8.89
N SER A 116 -22.83 11.96 8.06
CA SER A 116 -24.25 11.90 8.44
C SER A 116 -24.44 10.99 9.65
N LYS A 117 -23.84 9.80 9.61
CA LYS A 117 -23.93 8.86 10.74
C LYS A 117 -23.22 9.36 11.99
N ALA A 118 -22.15 10.14 11.84
CA ALA A 118 -21.45 10.74 12.97
C ALA A 118 -22.30 11.83 13.64
N ILE A 119 -22.95 12.70 12.85
CA ILE A 119 -23.89 13.71 13.37
C ILE A 119 -25.06 13.04 14.09
N ASP A 120 -25.69 12.04 13.47
CA ASP A 120 -26.82 11.34 14.08
C ASP A 120 -26.41 10.68 15.41
N ARG A 121 -25.21 10.08 15.46
CA ARG A 121 -24.65 9.50 16.69
C ARG A 121 -24.41 10.55 17.78
N GLU A 122 -23.80 11.67 17.44
CA GLU A 122 -23.52 12.77 18.39
C GLU A 122 -24.81 13.40 18.92
N ALA A 123 -25.82 13.54 18.06
CA ALA A 123 -27.13 14.06 18.41
C ALA A 123 -28.04 13.04 19.13
N GLY A 124 -27.60 11.77 19.26
CA GLY A 124 -28.43 10.68 19.78
C GLY A 124 -29.67 10.39 18.93
N ALA A 125 -29.65 10.77 17.65
CA ALA A 125 -30.76 10.62 16.72
C ALA A 125 -30.79 9.20 16.14
N GLU A 126 -31.96 8.57 16.17
CA GLU A 126 -32.21 7.34 15.43
C GLU A 126 -32.63 7.67 14.01
N ARG A 127 -32.02 7.00 13.02
CA ARG A 127 -32.37 7.14 11.60
C ARG A 127 -32.90 5.82 11.07
N GLU A 128 -34.06 5.87 10.43
CA GLU A 128 -34.60 4.73 9.69
C GLU A 128 -33.68 4.38 8.51
N SER A 129 -33.33 3.09 8.38
CA SER A 129 -32.49 2.63 7.27
C SER A 129 -33.34 2.52 6.00
N VAL A 130 -33.29 3.54 5.15
CA VAL A 130 -33.96 3.50 3.84
C VAL A 130 -33.01 2.94 2.79
N SER A 131 -33.30 1.75 2.26
CA SER A 131 -32.55 1.19 1.12
C SER A 131 -32.96 1.90 -0.16
N LEU A 132 -32.25 2.96 -0.53
CA LEU A 132 -32.45 3.62 -1.82
C LEU A 132 -31.64 2.88 -2.89
N LEU A 133 -32.35 2.02 -3.61
CA LEU A 133 -31.96 1.26 -4.81
C LEU A 133 -30.99 0.07 -4.62
N PRO A 134 -31.18 -1.02 -5.38
CA PRO A 134 -30.23 -2.12 -5.45
C PRO A 134 -28.98 -1.68 -6.20
N TYR A 135 -27.92 -1.30 -5.47
CA TYR A 135 -26.59 -1.25 -6.04
C TYR A 135 -26.10 -2.71 -6.23
N SER A 136 -25.99 -3.14 -7.48
CA SER A 136 -25.74 -4.52 -7.93
C SER A 136 -24.33 -5.05 -7.65
N GLY A 137 -23.92 -5.09 -6.37
CA GLY A 137 -22.57 -5.56 -6.00
C GLY A 137 -22.38 -5.96 -4.54
N ARG A 138 -23.46 -6.21 -3.77
CA ARG A 138 -23.37 -6.56 -2.33
C ARG A 138 -23.90 -7.95 -2.00
N GLU A 139 -23.61 -8.98 -2.80
CA GLU A 139 -23.63 -10.34 -2.26
C GLU A 139 -22.46 -10.50 -1.28
N GLY A 140 -22.64 -10.06 -0.03
CA GLY A 140 -21.63 -10.22 1.03
C GLY A 140 -21.61 -9.15 2.12
N TRP A 141 -22.32 -8.03 1.97
CA TRP A 141 -22.30 -6.97 2.99
C TRP A 141 -23.32 -7.24 4.11
N LYS A 142 -22.96 -8.09 5.08
CA LYS A 142 -23.68 -8.08 6.37
C LYS A 142 -23.26 -6.81 7.13
N SER A 143 -24.24 -5.99 7.48
CA SER A 143 -24.06 -4.81 8.33
C SER A 143 -23.44 -5.22 9.66
N VAL A 144 -22.17 -4.88 9.90
CA VAL A 144 -21.47 -5.10 11.19
C VAL A 144 -22.01 -4.20 12.31
N HIS A 145 -23.10 -3.46 12.08
CA HIS A 145 -23.71 -2.60 13.09
C HIS A 145 -25.23 -2.82 13.12
N GLY A 146 -25.62 -4.09 13.29
CA GLY A 146 -26.95 -4.42 13.80
C GLY A 146 -27.03 -3.97 15.25
N ASN A 147 -27.85 -2.94 15.50
CA ASN A 147 -28.23 -2.52 16.83
C ASN A 147 -29.10 -3.64 17.44
N THR A 148 -28.47 -4.65 18.01
CA THR A 148 -29.16 -5.71 18.77
C THR A 148 -28.39 -5.89 20.06
N ARG A 149 -29.03 -5.54 21.17
CA ARG A 149 -28.63 -5.87 22.54
C ARG A 149 -28.59 -7.40 22.69
N GLU A 150 -27.55 -8.05 22.18
CA GLU A 150 -27.28 -9.46 22.46
C GLU A 150 -25.83 -9.81 22.10
N GLN A 151 -24.88 -9.31 22.89
CA GLN A 151 -23.62 -10.00 23.09
C GLN A 151 -23.51 -10.30 24.58
N ARG A 152 -24.24 -11.34 24.99
CA ARG A 152 -24.02 -12.02 26.25
C ARG A 152 -22.64 -12.69 26.20
N ASN A 153 -21.84 -12.39 27.21
CA ASN A 153 -20.75 -13.17 27.78
C ASN A 153 -20.39 -14.48 27.05
N VAL A 154 -19.18 -14.54 26.52
CA VAL A 154 -18.39 -15.77 26.57
C VAL A 154 -16.93 -15.41 26.84
N SER A 155 -16.49 -15.92 27.98
CA SER A 155 -15.17 -15.90 28.59
C SER A 155 -14.10 -16.63 27.78
N ASN A 156 -12.85 -16.16 27.94
CA ASN A 156 -11.57 -16.87 27.87
C ASN A 156 -11.54 -18.28 27.24
N ALA A 157 -10.73 -18.41 26.18
CA ALA A 157 -9.68 -19.43 26.04
C ALA A 157 -8.67 -18.97 24.97
#